data_AF-A0A916U946-F1
#
_entry.id   AF-A0A916U946-F1
#
_cell.length_a   1.000
_cell.length_b   1.000
_cell.length_c   1.000
_cell.angle_alpha   90.00
_cell.angle_beta   90.00
_cell.angle_gamma   90.00
#
_symmetry.space_group_name_H-M   'P 1'
#
loop_
_entity.id
_entity.type
_entity.pdbx_description
1 polymer ?
#
loop_
_entity_poly.entity_id
_entity_poly.type
_entity_poly.pdbx_seq_one_letter_code
_entity_poly.pdbx_strand_id
1 'polypeptide(L)'
;MTESLRARWSEAVETGAQGFYAAAWSQLGELLRELSPINTSYRAQRSLALSTAASLHRQLGRYRQSANLDGAAVSLTAADRSALHSSHDVSSDPDAIRTLEAWCDAMTGLAADMIGSARFSSALPMLEQVSAVVDQNDLPQLWRQSLRLNWVRAEYFLFAGSPDAALPYARLAVEQALQGPSVRHKIKSSLILSATHAAVGEQNFARSEALECHTAAVAGQFLPLAWVSTQILLGADLPAKRTKWRQTGRAYAVELSRRGGRIE
;
A
#
# COMPACT_ATOMS: atom_id res chain seq x y z
N MET A 1 20.63 10.06 -2.70
CA MET A 1 20.61 8.62 -3.07
C MET A 1 21.39 8.48 -4.36
N THR A 2 22.37 7.57 -4.45
CA THR A 2 22.92 7.24 -5.77
C THR A 2 21.80 6.65 -6.61
N GLU A 3 21.75 6.93 -7.91
CA GLU A 3 20.69 6.41 -8.79
C GLU A 3 20.55 4.87 -8.68
N SER A 4 21.67 4.20 -8.40
CA SER A 4 21.75 2.75 -8.11
C SER A 4 20.89 2.29 -6.92
N LEU A 5 20.91 3.00 -5.78
CA LEU A 5 20.11 2.63 -4.60
C LEU A 5 18.60 2.80 -4.87
N ARG A 6 18.22 3.83 -5.64
CA ARG A 6 16.83 4.07 -6.05
C ARG A 6 16.32 2.93 -6.90
N ALA A 7 17.10 2.57 -7.91
CA ALA A 7 16.77 1.51 -8.84
C ALA A 7 16.55 0.18 -8.12
N ARG A 8 17.45 -0.20 -7.20
CA ARG A 8 17.33 -1.43 -6.40
C ARG A 8 16.12 -1.45 -5.48
N TRP A 9 15.78 -0.32 -4.86
CA TRP A 9 14.54 -0.22 -4.08
C TRP A 9 13.30 -0.38 -4.96
N SER A 10 13.24 0.31 -6.10
CA SER A 10 12.14 0.20 -7.06
C SER A 10 11.99 -1.23 -7.60
N GLU A 11 13.10 -1.92 -7.89
CA GLU A 11 13.11 -3.32 -8.29
C GLU A 11 12.51 -4.22 -7.22
N ALA A 12 12.86 -4.01 -5.95
CA ALA A 12 12.27 -4.77 -4.84
C ALA A 12 10.77 -4.52 -4.66
N VAL A 13 10.32 -3.27 -4.86
CA VAL A 13 8.90 -2.91 -4.86
C VAL A 13 8.15 -3.66 -5.98
N GLU A 14 8.71 -3.69 -7.19
CA GLU A 14 8.10 -4.36 -8.34
C GLU A 14 8.10 -5.88 -8.20
N THR A 15 9.21 -6.45 -7.75
CA THR A 15 9.34 -7.89 -7.47
C THR A 15 8.30 -8.34 -6.44
N GLY A 16 8.12 -7.57 -5.36
CA GLY A 16 7.08 -7.81 -4.36
C GLY A 16 5.66 -7.62 -4.92
N ALA A 17 5.46 -6.61 -5.77
CA ALA A 17 4.19 -6.35 -6.43
C ALA A 17 3.70 -7.50 -7.33
N GLN A 18 4.63 -8.19 -7.99
CA GLN A 18 4.37 -9.37 -8.82
C GLN A 18 4.19 -10.66 -8.00
N GLY A 19 4.34 -10.58 -6.68
CA GLY A 19 4.15 -11.69 -5.75
C GLY A 19 5.40 -12.54 -5.52
N PHE A 20 6.58 -12.10 -5.96
CA PHE A 20 7.85 -12.77 -5.66
C PHE A 20 8.39 -12.39 -4.27
N TYR A 21 7.63 -12.71 -3.21
CA TYR A 21 7.92 -12.28 -1.84
C TYR A 21 9.32 -12.68 -1.35
N ALA A 22 9.76 -13.92 -1.59
CA ALA A 22 11.08 -14.38 -1.18
C ALA A 22 12.22 -13.57 -1.82
N ALA A 23 12.11 -13.28 -3.13
CA ALA A 23 13.08 -12.47 -3.85
C ALA A 23 13.07 -11.02 -3.35
N ALA A 24 11.87 -10.43 -3.19
CA ALA A 24 11.71 -9.08 -2.69
C ALA A 24 12.30 -8.90 -1.28
N TRP A 25 12.09 -9.86 -0.36
CA TRP A 25 12.73 -9.82 0.96
C TRP A 25 14.25 -9.94 0.89
N SER A 26 14.80 -10.75 -0.03
CA SER A 26 16.25 -10.83 -0.22
C SER A 26 16.83 -9.51 -0.69
N GLN A 27 16.23 -8.91 -1.73
CA GLN A 27 16.63 -7.61 -2.27
C GLN A 27 16.55 -6.50 -1.20
N LEU A 28 15.46 -6.45 -0.43
CA LEU A 28 15.29 -5.50 0.67
C LEU A 28 16.31 -5.74 1.80
N GLY A 29 16.60 -7.00 2.13
CA GLY A 29 17.57 -7.35 3.16
C GLY A 29 18.99 -6.94 2.80
N GLU A 30 19.39 -7.10 1.54
CA GLU A 30 20.66 -6.58 1.02
C GLU A 30 20.71 -5.06 1.06
N LEU A 31 19.66 -4.39 0.58
CA LEU A 31 19.57 -2.94 0.61
C LEU A 31 19.64 -2.39 2.04
N LEU A 32 18.93 -3.00 2.99
CA LEU A 32 18.92 -2.60 4.40
C LEU A 32 20.27 -2.84 5.11
N ARG A 33 21.08 -3.81 4.67
CA ARG A 33 22.44 -4.00 5.20
C ARG A 33 23.39 -2.90 4.74
N GLU A 34 23.24 -2.44 3.51
CA GLU A 34 24.03 -1.34 2.96
C GLU A 34 23.63 0.03 3.53
N LEU A 35 22.32 0.24 3.73
CA LEU A 35 21.77 1.44 4.36
C LEU A 35 21.97 1.41 5.89
N SER A 36 23.21 1.29 6.36
CA SER A 36 23.56 1.12 7.78
C SER A 36 22.78 2.08 8.69
N PRO A 37 22.21 1.60 9.83
CA PRO A 37 21.46 2.44 10.76
C PRO A 37 22.30 3.55 11.43
N ILE A 38 23.64 3.41 11.40
CA ILE A 38 24.58 4.41 11.94
C ILE A 38 24.76 5.56 10.93
N ASN A 39 24.55 5.30 9.63
CA ASN A 39 24.67 6.32 8.59
C ASN A 39 23.38 7.15 8.50
N THR A 40 23.45 8.37 9.01
CA THR A 40 22.35 9.32 9.06
C THR A 40 21.95 9.90 7.71
N SER A 41 22.85 9.88 6.71
CA SER A 41 22.59 10.43 5.38
C SER A 41 21.55 9.66 4.57
N TYR A 42 21.17 8.45 5.02
CA TYR A 42 20.22 7.59 4.31
C TYR A 42 18.98 7.20 5.11
N ARG A 43 18.60 7.99 6.13
CA ARG A 43 17.44 7.68 6.99
C ARG A 43 16.13 7.55 6.21
N ALA A 44 15.83 8.48 5.31
CA ALA A 44 14.61 8.42 4.49
C ALA A 44 14.57 7.17 3.59
N GLN A 45 15.70 6.79 2.98
CA GLN A 45 15.80 5.61 2.14
C GLN A 45 15.64 4.32 2.95
N ARG A 46 16.27 4.26 4.13
CA ARG A 46 16.11 3.12 5.04
C ARG A 46 14.66 3.00 5.51
N SER A 47 14.01 4.13 5.81
CA SER A 47 12.59 4.19 6.15
C SER A 47 11.70 3.64 5.01
N LEU A 48 11.90 4.09 3.77
CA LEU A 48 11.19 3.56 2.60
C LEU A 48 11.37 2.03 2.43
N ALA A 49 12.60 1.53 2.59
CA ALA A 49 12.89 0.10 2.50
C ALA A 49 12.20 -0.71 3.61
N LEU A 50 12.21 -0.20 4.86
CA LEU A 50 11.50 -0.81 5.98
C LEU A 50 9.99 -0.84 5.76
N SER A 51 9.38 0.27 5.32
CA SER A 51 7.95 0.33 5.02
C SER A 51 7.54 -0.53 3.83
N THR A 52 8.46 -0.76 2.89
CA THR A 52 8.26 -1.74 1.81
C THR A 52 8.23 -3.15 2.37
N ALA A 53 9.19 -3.52 3.23
CA ALA A 53 9.20 -4.82 3.90
C ALA A 53 7.96 -5.02 4.79
N ALA A 54 7.52 -3.97 5.50
CA ALA A 54 6.29 -3.95 6.29
C ALA A 54 5.07 -4.27 5.40
N SER A 55 4.94 -3.59 4.26
CA SER A 55 3.88 -3.85 3.28
C SER A 55 3.83 -5.30 2.80
N LEU A 56 4.99 -5.94 2.59
CA LEU A 56 5.03 -7.37 2.25
C LEU A 56 4.49 -8.25 3.38
N HIS A 57 4.82 -7.94 4.64
CA HIS A 57 4.25 -8.65 5.79
C HIS A 57 2.74 -8.44 5.91
N ARG A 58 2.26 -7.21 5.75
CA ARG A 58 0.84 -6.86 5.83
C ARG A 58 -0.01 -7.58 4.81
N GLN A 59 0.48 -7.70 3.57
CA GLN A 59 -0.21 -8.44 2.51
C GLN A 59 -0.41 -9.92 2.83
N LEU A 60 0.37 -10.47 3.75
CA LEU A 60 0.29 -11.85 4.22
C LEU A 60 -0.40 -11.96 5.59
N GLY A 61 -1.10 -10.92 6.04
CA GLY A 61 -1.80 -10.89 7.34
C GLY A 61 -0.89 -10.76 8.57
N ARG A 62 0.42 -10.51 8.39
CA ARG A 62 1.41 -10.44 9.47
C ARG A 62 1.50 -9.03 10.07
N TYR A 63 0.38 -8.52 10.57
CA TYR A 63 0.22 -7.12 10.99
C TYR A 63 1.15 -6.72 12.13
N ARG A 64 1.44 -7.63 13.09
CA ARG A 64 2.37 -7.33 14.20
C ARG A 64 3.80 -7.13 13.70
N GLN A 65 4.27 -7.98 12.79
CA GLN A 65 5.60 -7.86 12.19
C GLN A 65 5.68 -6.59 11.34
N SER A 66 4.63 -6.30 10.58
CA SER A 66 4.53 -5.09 9.78
C SER A 66 4.57 -3.82 10.65
N ALA A 67 3.80 -3.78 11.75
CA ALA A 67 3.77 -2.62 12.65
C ALA A 67 5.12 -2.34 13.30
N ASN A 68 5.90 -3.37 13.63
CA ASN A 68 7.27 -3.19 14.15
C ASN A 68 8.18 -2.52 13.12
N LEU A 69 8.07 -2.92 11.85
CA LEU A 69 8.88 -2.37 10.75
C LEU A 69 8.47 -0.94 10.42
N ASP A 70 7.17 -0.66 10.29
CA ASP A 70 6.69 0.69 10.03
C ASP A 70 6.91 1.63 11.22
N GLY A 71 6.80 1.15 12.46
CA GLY A 71 7.19 1.93 13.64
C GLY A 71 8.67 2.33 13.61
N ALA A 72 9.57 1.39 13.27
CA ALA A 72 10.99 1.70 13.08
C ALA A 72 11.22 2.67 11.92
N ALA A 73 10.47 2.54 10.82
CA ALA A 73 10.54 3.45 9.67
C ALA A 73 10.10 4.88 10.03
N VAL A 74 9.05 5.05 10.83
CA VAL A 74 8.61 6.36 11.35
C VAL A 74 9.70 6.98 12.23
N SER A 75 10.29 6.21 13.15
CA SER A 75 11.33 6.73 14.06
C SER A 75 12.56 7.27 13.32
N LEU A 76 12.90 6.72 12.15
CA LEU A 76 14.04 7.18 11.36
C LEU A 76 13.86 8.58 10.79
N THR A 77 12.63 8.99 10.46
CA THR A 77 12.37 10.26 9.77
C THR A 77 11.64 11.28 10.66
N ALA A 78 11.22 10.90 11.87
CA ALA A 78 10.45 11.77 12.76
C ALA A 78 11.18 13.08 13.11
N ALA A 79 12.46 13.01 13.49
CA ALA A 79 13.24 14.20 13.86
C ALA A 79 13.46 15.12 12.64
N ASP A 80 13.82 14.54 11.49
CA ASP A 80 14.04 15.28 10.24
C ASP A 80 12.75 15.96 9.78
N ARG A 81 11.61 15.25 9.84
CA ARG A 81 10.28 15.78 9.51
C ARG A 81 9.85 16.90 10.45
N SER A 82 10.15 16.80 11.75
CA SER A 82 9.85 17.88 12.70
C SER A 82 10.74 19.10 12.52
N ALA A 83 11.96 18.92 11.99
CA ALA A 83 12.88 20.00 11.67
C ALA A 83 12.55 20.70 10.34
N LEU A 84 11.61 20.18 9.54
CA LEU A 84 11.07 20.92 8.40
C LEU A 84 10.16 22.04 8.93
N HIS A 85 10.72 23.24 9.03
CA HIS A 85 10.01 24.43 9.52
C HIS A 85 9.00 24.90 8.47
N SER A 86 7.90 25.52 8.90
CA SER A 86 6.86 26.06 8.01
C SER A 86 7.35 27.14 7.03
N SER A 87 8.56 27.69 7.25
CA SER A 87 9.21 28.68 6.38
C SER A 87 10.22 28.09 5.39
N HIS A 88 10.51 26.78 5.45
CA HIS A 88 11.41 26.11 4.52
C HIS A 88 10.62 25.83 3.22
N ASP A 89 11.14 26.29 2.09
CA ASP A 89 10.55 25.92 0.79
C ASP A 89 10.88 24.46 0.48
N VAL A 90 10.02 23.56 0.96
CA VAL A 90 10.13 22.12 0.74
C VAL A 90 10.12 21.79 -0.75
N SER A 91 9.45 22.58 -1.59
CA SER A 91 9.26 22.29 -3.01
C SER A 91 10.57 22.28 -3.82
N SER A 92 11.59 22.99 -3.34
CA SER A 92 12.91 23.08 -3.97
C SER A 92 13.98 22.20 -3.30
N ASP A 93 13.63 21.44 -2.25
CA ASP A 93 14.54 20.58 -1.49
C ASP A 93 14.23 19.08 -1.69
N PRO A 94 14.98 18.37 -2.56
CA PRO A 94 14.76 16.96 -2.83
C PRO A 94 14.93 16.02 -1.62
N ASP A 95 15.68 16.41 -0.60
CA ASP A 95 15.89 15.58 0.59
C ASP A 95 14.79 15.83 1.62
N ALA A 96 14.26 17.05 1.72
CA ALA A 96 13.03 17.34 2.46
C ALA A 96 11.83 16.56 1.87
N ILE A 97 11.64 16.59 0.54
CA ILE A 97 10.58 15.84 -0.14
C ILE A 97 10.69 14.34 0.17
N ARG A 98 11.89 13.75 0.08
CA ARG A 98 12.09 12.33 0.42
C ARG A 98 11.80 12.01 1.88
N THR A 99 12.09 12.93 2.78
CA THR A 99 11.77 12.78 4.20
C THR A 99 10.26 12.71 4.39
N LEU A 100 9.50 13.57 3.70
CA LEU A 100 8.04 13.53 3.71
C LEU A 100 7.48 12.26 3.06
N GLU A 101 8.00 11.85 1.89
CA GLU A 101 7.60 10.59 1.23
C GLU A 101 7.72 9.40 2.17
N ALA A 102 8.90 9.27 2.79
CA ALA A 102 9.24 8.17 3.69
C ALA A 102 8.38 8.17 4.96
N TRP A 103 8.24 9.34 5.60
CA TRP A 103 7.44 9.48 6.82
C TRP A 103 5.95 9.20 6.56
N CYS A 104 5.38 9.74 5.49
CA CYS A 104 3.98 9.51 5.13
C CYS A 104 3.73 8.03 4.80
N ASP A 105 4.60 7.38 4.01
CA ASP A 105 4.45 5.95 3.69
C ASP A 105 4.50 5.06 4.94
N ALA A 106 5.38 5.37 5.89
CA ALA A 106 5.53 4.63 7.14
C ALA A 106 4.34 4.85 8.08
N MET A 107 3.88 6.09 8.26
CA MET A 107 2.72 6.42 9.09
C MET A 107 1.42 5.83 8.55
N THR A 108 1.19 5.93 7.23
CA THR A 108 0.05 5.30 6.57
C THR A 108 0.11 3.77 6.69
N GLY A 109 1.30 3.17 6.56
CA GLY A 109 1.51 1.74 6.76
C GLY A 109 1.20 1.30 8.20
N LEU A 110 1.71 2.04 9.19
CA LEU A 110 1.45 1.76 10.60
C LEU A 110 -0.04 1.84 10.94
N ALA A 111 -0.75 2.84 10.42
CA ALA A 111 -2.20 2.95 10.55
C ALA A 111 -2.93 1.75 9.91
N ALA A 112 -2.50 1.29 8.74
CA ALA A 112 -3.05 0.10 8.09
C ALA A 112 -2.82 -1.19 8.92
N ASP A 113 -1.69 -1.32 9.60
CA ASP A 113 -1.44 -2.46 10.50
C ASP A 113 -2.30 -2.43 11.75
N MET A 114 -2.57 -1.23 12.28
CA MET A 114 -3.52 -1.05 13.37
C MET A 114 -4.93 -1.46 12.94
N ILE A 115 -5.38 -1.03 11.76
CA ILE A 115 -6.67 -1.43 11.18
C ILE A 115 -6.75 -2.96 11.02
N GLY A 116 -5.73 -3.58 10.40
CA GLY A 116 -5.67 -5.03 10.23
C GLY A 116 -5.64 -5.82 11.55
N SER A 117 -5.19 -5.19 12.64
CA SER A 117 -5.21 -5.75 14.00
C SER A 117 -6.42 -5.32 14.83
N ALA A 118 -7.46 -4.74 14.22
CA ALA A 118 -8.67 -4.21 14.86
C ALA A 118 -8.42 -3.11 15.94
N ARG A 119 -7.34 -2.35 15.81
CA ARG A 119 -6.95 -1.23 16.71
C ARG A 119 -7.32 0.13 16.13
N PHE A 120 -8.61 0.38 15.94
CA PHE A 120 -9.11 1.54 15.20
C PHE A 120 -8.84 2.91 15.85
N SER A 121 -8.91 3.01 17.19
CA SER A 121 -8.82 4.29 17.91
C SER A 121 -7.50 5.05 17.70
N SER A 122 -6.41 4.33 17.38
CA SER A 122 -5.10 4.91 17.12
C SER A 122 -4.83 5.19 15.64
N ALA A 123 -5.61 4.61 14.72
CA ALA A 123 -5.36 4.69 13.29
C ALA A 123 -5.78 6.06 12.71
N LEU A 124 -6.96 6.57 13.08
CA LEU A 124 -7.50 7.80 12.49
C LEU A 124 -6.62 9.04 12.77
N PRO A 125 -6.14 9.30 14.00
CA PRO A 125 -5.25 10.42 14.26
C PRO A 125 -3.93 10.35 13.47
N MET A 126 -3.43 9.14 13.18
CA MET A 126 -2.25 8.97 12.34
C MET A 126 -2.54 9.37 10.88
N LEU A 127 -3.69 8.96 10.35
CA LEU A 127 -4.12 9.34 8.99
C LEU A 127 -4.36 10.85 8.86
N GLU A 128 -4.86 11.50 9.91
CA GLU A 128 -5.01 12.97 9.96
C GLU A 128 -3.66 13.68 9.92
N GLN A 129 -2.65 13.20 10.64
CA GLN A 129 -1.29 13.75 10.56
C GLN A 129 -0.69 13.62 9.16
N VAL A 130 -0.92 12.50 8.48
CA VAL A 130 -0.47 12.31 7.09
C VAL A 130 -1.23 13.25 6.15
N SER A 131 -2.54 13.42 6.32
CA SER A 131 -3.34 14.37 5.55
C SER A 131 -2.78 15.78 5.66
N ALA A 132 -2.50 16.24 6.89
CA ALA A 132 -1.95 17.57 7.09
C ALA A 132 -0.65 17.79 6.30
N VAL A 133 0.22 16.79 6.21
CA VAL A 133 1.45 16.89 5.40
C VAL A 133 1.14 16.92 3.91
N VAL A 134 0.26 16.03 3.43
CA VAL A 134 -0.11 15.96 2.01
C VAL A 134 -0.79 17.25 1.56
N ASP A 135 -1.75 17.75 2.34
CA ASP A 135 -2.59 18.90 2.01
C ASP A 135 -1.81 20.23 2.11
N GLN A 136 -0.87 20.36 3.06
CA GLN A 136 -0.08 21.59 3.25
C GLN A 136 0.91 21.85 2.12
N ASN A 137 1.41 20.80 1.48
CA ASN A 137 2.54 20.93 0.57
C ASN A 137 2.12 20.94 -0.91
N ASP A 138 0.93 20.42 -1.26
CA ASP A 138 0.44 20.26 -2.65
C ASP A 138 1.54 19.85 -3.63
N LEU A 139 2.41 18.92 -3.20
CA LEU A 139 3.59 18.51 -3.93
C LEU A 139 3.22 17.39 -4.91
N PRO A 140 3.44 17.56 -6.22
CA PRO A 140 3.23 16.50 -7.20
C PRO A 140 4.01 15.21 -6.88
N GLN A 141 5.15 15.33 -6.20
CA GLN A 141 6.00 14.22 -5.78
C GLN A 141 5.30 13.31 -4.76
N LEU A 142 4.39 13.83 -3.95
CA LEU A 142 3.66 13.08 -2.92
C LEU A 142 2.42 12.33 -3.46
N TRP A 143 2.23 12.26 -4.78
CA TRP A 143 1.06 11.62 -5.40
C TRP A 143 0.79 10.21 -4.86
N ARG A 144 1.84 9.41 -4.59
CA ARG A 144 1.72 8.05 -4.08
C ARG A 144 1.19 8.04 -2.65
N GLN A 145 1.69 8.95 -1.82
CA GLN A 145 1.33 9.09 -0.41
C GLN A 145 -0.12 9.56 -0.28
N SER A 146 -0.55 10.54 -1.08
CA SER A 146 -1.96 11.00 -1.14
C SER A 146 -2.91 9.86 -1.49
N LEU A 147 -2.55 9.07 -2.51
CA LEU A 147 -3.35 7.94 -2.97
C LEU A 147 -3.40 6.81 -1.93
N ARG A 148 -2.27 6.47 -1.29
CA ARG A 148 -2.22 5.46 -0.22
C ARG A 148 -2.99 5.89 1.03
N LEU A 149 -2.99 7.18 1.36
CA LEU A 149 -3.79 7.73 2.45
C LEU A 149 -5.28 7.44 2.21
N ASN A 150 -5.77 7.67 0.99
CA ASN A 150 -7.15 7.40 0.61
C ASN A 150 -7.50 5.91 0.63
N TRP A 151 -6.56 5.04 0.23
CA TRP A 151 -6.74 3.59 0.41
C TRP A 151 -6.98 3.20 1.86
N VAL A 152 -6.12 3.66 2.76
CA VAL A 152 -6.19 3.26 4.18
C VAL A 152 -7.38 3.90 4.89
N ARG A 153 -7.81 5.11 4.48
CA ARG A 153 -9.08 5.70 4.94
C ARG A 153 -10.29 4.89 4.48
N ALA A 154 -10.33 4.47 3.22
CA ALA A 154 -11.40 3.59 2.74
C ALA A 154 -11.41 2.25 3.52
N GLU A 155 -10.25 1.63 3.68
CA GLU A 155 -10.10 0.39 4.48
C GLU A 155 -10.56 0.62 5.93
N TYR A 156 -10.19 1.73 6.58
CA TYR A 156 -10.66 2.08 7.93
C TYR A 156 -12.19 2.04 8.03
N PHE A 157 -12.89 2.75 7.14
CA PHE A 157 -14.35 2.81 7.18
C PHE A 157 -15.02 1.47 6.83
N LEU A 158 -14.44 0.68 5.93
CA LEU A 158 -14.91 -0.68 5.64
C LEU A 158 -14.80 -1.58 6.87
N PHE A 159 -13.64 -1.60 7.53
CA PHE A 159 -13.43 -2.44 8.72
C PHE A 159 -14.16 -1.92 9.96
N ALA A 160 -14.44 -0.62 10.04
CA ALA A 160 -15.27 -0.01 11.08
C ALA A 160 -16.78 -0.22 10.87
N GLY A 161 -17.19 -0.90 9.79
CA GLY A 161 -18.61 -1.18 9.51
C GLY A 161 -19.40 0.03 9.01
N SER A 162 -18.72 1.02 8.42
CA SER A 162 -19.33 2.24 7.85
C SER A 162 -19.00 2.36 6.36
N PRO A 163 -19.42 1.40 5.51
CA PRO A 163 -18.98 1.33 4.11
C PRO A 163 -19.40 2.54 3.26
N ASP A 164 -20.51 3.20 3.57
CA ASP A 164 -20.90 4.46 2.90
C ASP A 164 -19.87 5.57 3.07
N ALA A 165 -19.24 5.65 4.26
CA ALA A 165 -18.18 6.61 4.54
C ALA A 165 -16.86 6.26 3.82
N ALA A 166 -16.68 5.02 3.35
CA ALA A 166 -15.52 4.61 2.57
C ALA A 166 -15.60 5.07 1.10
N LEU A 167 -16.82 5.26 0.55
CA LEU A 167 -17.04 5.55 -0.87
C LEU A 167 -16.28 6.80 -1.37
N PRO A 168 -16.33 7.96 -0.70
CA PRO A 168 -15.62 9.16 -1.17
C PRO A 168 -14.11 8.93 -1.30
N TYR A 169 -13.50 8.25 -0.33
CA TYR A 169 -12.06 7.95 -0.35
C TYR A 169 -11.70 6.93 -1.42
N ALA A 170 -12.53 5.91 -1.63
CA ALA A 170 -12.32 4.92 -2.68
C ALA A 170 -12.41 5.54 -4.09
N ARG A 171 -13.38 6.43 -4.33
CA ARG A 171 -13.50 7.17 -5.61
C ARG A 171 -12.32 8.11 -5.82
N LEU A 172 -11.95 8.89 -4.82
CA LEU A 172 -10.79 9.80 -4.90
C LEU A 172 -9.49 9.04 -5.18
N ALA A 173 -9.30 7.86 -4.59
CA ALA A 173 -8.14 7.03 -4.88
C ALA A 173 -8.09 6.52 -6.33
N VAL A 174 -9.24 6.25 -6.96
CA VAL A 174 -9.32 5.91 -8.39
C VAL A 174 -8.99 7.12 -9.26
N GLU A 175 -9.60 8.27 -8.97
CA GLU A 175 -9.35 9.52 -9.69
C GLU A 175 -7.86 9.89 -9.68
N GLN A 176 -7.23 9.85 -8.51
CA GLN A 176 -5.79 10.09 -8.35
C GLN A 176 -4.94 9.04 -9.08
N ALA A 177 -5.33 7.76 -9.01
CA ALA A 177 -4.57 6.70 -9.68
C ALA A 177 -4.58 6.84 -11.21
N LEU A 178 -5.68 7.34 -11.80
CA LEU A 178 -5.79 7.56 -13.24
C LEU A 178 -4.78 8.60 -13.74
N GLN A 179 -4.50 9.63 -12.94
CA GLN A 179 -3.48 10.65 -13.22
C GLN A 179 -2.04 10.16 -12.96
N GLY A 180 -1.89 9.11 -12.14
CA GLY A 180 -0.60 8.53 -11.80
C GLY A 180 0.00 7.64 -12.90
N PRO A 181 1.34 7.42 -12.88
CA PRO A 181 2.03 6.65 -13.90
C PRO A 181 1.90 5.12 -13.73
N SER A 182 1.41 4.65 -12.58
CA SER A 182 1.52 3.24 -12.21
C SER A 182 0.25 2.44 -12.46
N VAL A 183 0.31 1.48 -13.40
CA VAL A 183 -0.76 0.52 -13.69
C VAL A 183 -1.19 -0.25 -12.44
N ARG A 184 -0.24 -0.66 -11.61
CA ARG A 184 -0.53 -1.36 -10.35
C ARG A 184 -1.38 -0.52 -9.40
N HIS A 185 -1.07 0.77 -9.25
CA HIS A 185 -1.85 1.66 -8.39
C HIS A 185 -3.27 1.84 -8.94
N LYS A 186 -3.45 1.91 -10.27
CA LYS A 186 -4.78 1.92 -10.91
C LYS A 186 -5.58 0.67 -10.53
N ILE A 187 -5.01 -0.52 -10.70
CA ILE A 187 -5.67 -1.79 -10.35
C ILE A 187 -6.02 -1.86 -8.87
N LYS A 188 -5.08 -1.51 -7.96
CA LYS A 188 -5.33 -1.57 -6.51
C LYS A 188 -6.39 -0.55 -6.07
N SER A 189 -6.41 0.67 -6.63
CA SER A 189 -7.47 1.64 -6.37
C SER A 189 -8.84 1.12 -6.81
N SER A 190 -8.94 0.57 -8.02
CA SER A 190 -10.19 -0.01 -8.52
C SER A 190 -10.65 -1.23 -7.70
N LEU A 191 -9.72 -2.05 -7.18
CA LEU A 191 -10.07 -3.14 -6.26
C LEU A 191 -10.61 -2.65 -4.92
N ILE A 192 -10.11 -1.53 -4.40
CA ILE A 192 -10.67 -0.92 -3.18
C ILE A 192 -12.08 -0.39 -3.45
N LEU A 193 -12.29 0.30 -4.58
CA LEU A 193 -13.63 0.76 -4.97
C LEU A 193 -14.60 -0.41 -5.15
N SER A 194 -14.15 -1.50 -5.78
CA SER A 194 -14.92 -2.74 -5.95
C SER A 194 -15.30 -3.38 -4.63
N ALA A 195 -14.37 -3.47 -3.68
CA ALA A 195 -14.66 -3.96 -2.33
C ALA A 195 -15.66 -3.04 -1.60
N THR A 196 -15.55 -1.73 -1.78
CA THR A 196 -16.50 -0.76 -1.21
C THR A 196 -17.89 -0.90 -1.81
N HIS A 197 -18.02 -1.01 -3.14
CA HIS A 197 -19.30 -1.29 -3.79
C HIS A 197 -19.92 -2.60 -3.30
N ALA A 198 -19.12 -3.66 -3.10
CA ALA A 198 -19.62 -4.92 -2.54
C ALA A 198 -20.18 -4.72 -1.12
N ALA A 199 -19.50 -3.91 -0.29
CA ALA A 199 -19.88 -3.65 1.09
C ALA A 199 -21.14 -2.78 1.23
N VAL A 200 -21.40 -1.85 0.30
CA VAL A 200 -22.65 -1.07 0.26
C VAL A 200 -23.80 -1.78 -0.50
N GLY A 201 -23.59 -3.03 -0.94
CA GLY A 201 -24.62 -3.84 -1.61
C GLY A 201 -24.72 -3.64 -3.13
N GLU A 202 -23.83 -2.86 -3.73
CA GLU A 202 -23.76 -2.56 -5.16
C GLU A 202 -23.05 -3.69 -5.94
N GLN A 203 -23.62 -4.90 -5.91
CA GLN A 203 -22.94 -6.12 -6.38
C GLN A 203 -22.60 -6.09 -7.88
N ASN A 204 -23.42 -5.43 -8.71
CA ASN A 204 -23.16 -5.34 -10.14
C ASN A 204 -21.90 -4.52 -10.43
N PHE A 205 -21.73 -3.38 -9.76
CA PHE A 205 -20.53 -2.55 -9.86
C PHE A 205 -19.31 -3.30 -9.33
N ALA A 206 -19.43 -3.85 -8.12
CA ALA A 206 -18.36 -4.63 -7.50
C ALA A 206 -17.86 -5.74 -8.42
N ARG A 207 -18.78 -6.51 -9.01
CA ARG A 207 -18.48 -7.59 -9.94
C ARG A 207 -17.77 -7.09 -11.20
N SER A 208 -18.29 -6.05 -11.85
CA SER A 208 -17.70 -5.52 -13.10
C SER A 208 -16.27 -5.05 -12.87
N GLU A 209 -16.07 -4.22 -11.84
CA GLU A 209 -14.77 -3.67 -11.48
C GLU A 209 -13.77 -4.78 -11.10
N ALA A 210 -14.21 -5.79 -10.35
CA ALA A 210 -13.33 -6.90 -9.96
C ALA A 210 -12.92 -7.79 -11.16
N LEU A 211 -13.79 -7.97 -12.15
CA LEU A 211 -13.46 -8.70 -13.39
C LEU A 211 -12.42 -7.95 -14.23
N GLU A 212 -12.58 -6.64 -14.37
CA GLU A 212 -11.62 -5.77 -15.05
C GLU A 212 -10.27 -5.78 -14.34
N CYS A 213 -10.29 -5.64 -13.00
CA CYS A 213 -9.09 -5.72 -12.18
C CYS A 213 -8.41 -7.09 -12.29
N HIS A 214 -9.17 -8.20 -12.30
CA HIS A 214 -8.61 -9.54 -12.48
C HIS A 214 -7.87 -9.65 -13.81
N THR A 215 -8.51 -9.20 -14.90
CA THR A 215 -7.94 -9.24 -16.25
C THR A 215 -6.67 -8.40 -16.33
N ALA A 216 -6.71 -7.17 -15.84
CA ALA A 216 -5.55 -6.27 -15.83
C ALA A 216 -4.41 -6.78 -14.94
N ALA A 217 -4.72 -7.36 -13.77
CA ALA A 217 -3.73 -7.92 -12.86
C ALA A 217 -3.03 -9.15 -13.47
N VAL A 218 -3.77 -10.01 -14.17
CA VAL A 218 -3.18 -11.16 -14.89
C VAL A 218 -2.27 -10.67 -16.01
N ALA A 219 -2.72 -9.72 -16.83
CA ALA A 219 -1.93 -9.16 -17.93
C ALA A 219 -0.64 -8.47 -17.43
N GLY A 220 -0.74 -7.75 -16.31
CA GLY A 220 0.39 -7.10 -15.64
C GLY A 220 1.21 -8.00 -14.72
N GLN A 221 0.92 -9.31 -14.64
CA GLN A 221 1.60 -10.26 -13.76
C GLN A 221 1.57 -9.90 -12.26
N PHE A 222 0.58 -9.12 -11.83
CA PHE A 222 0.34 -8.76 -10.43
C PHE A 222 -0.45 -9.85 -9.72
N LEU A 223 0.16 -11.02 -9.52
CA LEU A 223 -0.48 -12.19 -8.95
C LEU A 223 -1.21 -11.95 -7.61
N PRO A 224 -0.66 -11.14 -6.66
CA PRO A 224 -1.39 -10.80 -5.43
C PRO A 224 -2.70 -10.06 -5.70
N LEU A 225 -2.71 -9.11 -6.65
CA LEU A 225 -3.93 -8.36 -7.00
C LEU A 225 -4.94 -9.26 -7.75
N ALA A 226 -4.46 -10.14 -8.63
CA ALA A 226 -5.31 -11.12 -9.29
C ALA A 226 -5.99 -12.06 -8.27
N TRP A 227 -5.27 -12.46 -7.23
CA TRP A 227 -5.84 -13.21 -6.10
C TRP A 227 -6.92 -12.40 -5.36
N VAL A 228 -6.64 -11.16 -4.98
CA VAL A 228 -7.64 -10.29 -4.32
C VAL A 228 -8.90 -10.12 -5.18
N SER A 229 -8.78 -9.96 -6.49
CA SER A 229 -9.94 -9.90 -7.39
C SER A 229 -10.82 -11.15 -7.26
N THR A 230 -10.22 -12.35 -7.15
CA THR A 230 -11.00 -13.59 -6.96
C THR A 230 -11.74 -13.61 -5.63
N GLN A 231 -11.17 -13.01 -4.57
CA GLN A 231 -11.81 -12.94 -3.25
C GLN A 231 -13.06 -12.04 -3.28
N ILE A 232 -13.00 -10.91 -3.98
CA ILE A 232 -14.17 -10.03 -4.17
C ILE A 232 -15.23 -10.75 -5.02
N LEU A 233 -14.81 -11.39 -6.13
CA LEU A 233 -15.72 -12.11 -7.03
C LEU A 233 -16.42 -13.31 -6.35
N LEU A 234 -15.82 -13.92 -5.33
CA LEU A 234 -16.48 -14.96 -4.53
C LEU A 234 -17.74 -14.43 -3.81
N GLY A 235 -17.72 -13.16 -3.37
CA GLY A 235 -18.86 -12.49 -2.74
C GLY A 235 -19.83 -11.88 -3.74
N ALA A 236 -19.32 -11.25 -4.80
CA ALA A 236 -20.10 -10.41 -5.70
C ALA A 236 -20.63 -11.13 -6.97
N ASP A 237 -20.00 -12.22 -7.42
CA ASP A 237 -20.42 -12.92 -8.65
C ASP A 237 -21.57 -13.92 -8.39
N LEU A 238 -22.20 -14.33 -9.49
CA LEU A 238 -23.29 -15.29 -9.54
C LEU A 238 -22.90 -16.61 -8.87
N PRO A 239 -23.82 -17.27 -8.13
CA PRO A 239 -23.55 -18.54 -7.45
C PRO A 239 -22.89 -19.61 -8.33
N ALA A 240 -23.33 -19.74 -9.58
CA ALA A 240 -22.79 -20.69 -10.55
C ALA A 240 -21.31 -20.45 -10.93
N LYS A 241 -20.80 -19.22 -10.76
CA LYS A 241 -19.40 -18.86 -11.05
C LYS A 241 -18.49 -18.96 -9.82
N ARG A 242 -19.03 -19.00 -8.60
CA ARG A 242 -18.24 -19.01 -7.35
C ARG A 242 -17.29 -20.21 -7.25
N THR A 243 -17.68 -21.38 -7.77
CA THR A 243 -16.80 -22.56 -7.81
C THR A 243 -15.54 -22.29 -8.63
N LYS A 244 -15.68 -21.63 -9.80
CA LYS A 244 -14.54 -21.24 -10.65
C LYS A 244 -13.61 -20.29 -9.89
N TRP A 245 -14.15 -19.23 -9.28
CA TRP A 245 -13.33 -18.26 -8.54
C TRP A 245 -12.61 -18.89 -7.34
N ARG A 246 -13.26 -19.83 -6.65
CA ARG A 246 -12.64 -20.58 -5.56
C ARG A 246 -11.44 -21.40 -6.05
N GLN A 247 -11.59 -22.07 -7.19
CA GLN A 247 -10.50 -22.85 -7.78
C GLN A 247 -9.36 -21.96 -8.27
N THR A 248 -9.67 -20.87 -8.98
CA THR A 248 -8.68 -19.91 -9.45
C THR A 248 -7.92 -19.25 -8.30
N GLY A 249 -8.64 -18.77 -7.27
CA GLY A 249 -8.03 -18.17 -6.09
C GLY A 249 -7.12 -19.15 -5.34
N ARG A 250 -7.51 -20.42 -5.22
CA ARG A 250 -6.63 -21.47 -4.67
C ARG A 250 -5.37 -21.68 -5.49
N ALA A 251 -5.48 -21.72 -6.82
CA ALA A 251 -4.32 -21.87 -7.69
C ALA A 251 -3.34 -20.70 -7.54
N TYR A 252 -3.84 -19.46 -7.47
CA TYR A 252 -3.02 -18.29 -7.21
C TYR A 252 -2.38 -18.31 -5.82
N ALA A 253 -3.11 -18.71 -4.77
CA ALA A 253 -2.55 -18.84 -3.42
C ALA A 253 -1.43 -19.88 -3.33
N VAL A 254 -1.56 -21.01 -4.04
CA VAL A 254 -0.49 -22.02 -4.15
C VAL A 254 0.75 -21.42 -4.81
N GLU A 255 0.59 -20.69 -5.91
CA GLU A 255 1.72 -20.07 -6.61
C GLU A 255 2.37 -18.97 -5.75
N LEU A 256 1.58 -18.12 -5.09
CA LEU A 256 2.10 -17.13 -4.14
C LEU A 256 2.90 -17.80 -3.01
N SER A 257 2.43 -18.93 -2.51
CA SER A 257 3.15 -19.73 -1.50
C SER A 257 4.48 -20.25 -2.03
N ARG A 258 4.55 -20.73 -3.27
CA ARG A 258 5.82 -21.14 -3.92
C ARG A 258 6.81 -19.98 -4.04
N ARG A 259 6.30 -18.75 -4.17
CA ARG A 259 7.07 -17.51 -4.22
C ARG A 259 7.38 -16.90 -2.85
N GLY A 260 7.07 -17.59 -1.76
CA GLY A 260 7.32 -17.16 -0.37
C GLY A 260 6.19 -16.35 0.27
N GLY A 261 5.11 -16.06 -0.45
CA GLY A 261 3.94 -15.33 0.01
C GLY A 261 2.81 -16.25 0.47
N ARG A 262 2.98 -16.92 1.61
CA ARG A 262 1.92 -17.76 2.17
C ARG A 262 0.80 -16.87 2.71
N ILE A 263 -0.33 -16.87 2.01
CA ILE A 263 -1.58 -16.23 2.42
C ILE A 263 -2.41 -17.28 3.16
N GLU A 264 -2.92 -16.93 4.33
CA GLU A 264 -3.79 -17.78 5.17
C GLU A 264 -5.27 -17.64 4.78
#